data_AF-A0A2R7JVR5-F1
#
_entry.id   AF-A0A2R7JVR5-F1
#
_cell.length_a   1.000
_cell.length_b   1.000
_cell.length_c   1.000
_cell.angle_alpha   90.00
_cell.angle_beta   90.00
_cell.angle_gamma   90.00
#
_symmetry.space_group_name_H-M   'P 1'
#
loop_
_entity.id
_entity.type
_entity.pdbx_description
1 polymer ?
#
loop_
_entity_poly.entity_id
_entity_poly.type
_entity_poly.pdbx_seq_one_letter_code
_entity_poly.pdbx_strand_id
1 'polypeptide(L)'
;IHKAIATAAGFGFIIAVPGTIGWMLIGLGKPGLPIGSVGYVNLLGAAVITSMSILTAPLGVAAAHALPAEPLKRVFGLYLLFIAAVMLQRALH
;
A
#
# COMPACT_ATOMS: atom_id res chain seq x y z
N ILE A 1 4.70 11.11 17.64
CA ILE A 1 4.87 10.33 16.38
C ILE A 1 3.77 9.28 16.20
N HIS A 2 3.38 8.53 17.25
CA HIS A 2 2.31 7.52 17.20
C HIS A 2 0.95 7.98 16.61
N LYS A 3 0.48 9.19 16.93
CA LYS A 3 -0.79 9.73 16.37
C LYS A 3 -0.77 9.92 14.85
N ALA A 4 0.31 10.49 14.32
CA ALA A 4 0.43 10.75 12.88
C ALA A 4 0.46 9.45 12.06
N ILE A 5 1.11 8.40 12.61
CA ILE A 5 1.17 7.07 11.99
C ILE A 5 -0.23 6.43 11.96
N ALA A 6 -0.97 6.50 13.07
CA ALA A 6 -2.32 5.97 13.15
C ALA A 6 -3.28 6.66 12.17
N THR A 7 -3.17 7.99 12.03
CA THR A 7 -3.96 8.75 11.06
C THR A 7 -3.62 8.37 9.62
N ALA A 8 -2.33 8.23 9.27
CA ALA A 8 -1.91 7.81 7.94
C ALA A 8 -2.42 6.41 7.56
N ALA A 9 -2.33 5.44 8.49
CA ALA A 9 -2.87 4.10 8.29
C ALA A 9 -4.40 4.10 8.12
N GLY A 10 -5.11 4.94 8.88
CA GLY A 10 -6.56 5.10 8.77
C GLY A 10 -7.01 5.60 7.40
N PHE A 11 -6.32 6.61 6.84
CA PHE A 11 -6.63 7.10 5.48
C PHE A 11 -6.40 6.02 4.41
N GLY A 12 -5.33 5.24 4.53
CA GLY A 12 -5.06 4.13 3.61
C GLY A 12 -6.21 3.11 3.58
N PHE A 13 -6.74 2.75 4.75
CA PHE A 13 -7.89 1.83 4.86
C PHE A 13 -9.15 2.41 4.22
N ILE A 14 -9.47 3.69 4.51
CA ILE A 14 -10.66 4.37 3.96
C ILE A 14 -10.61 4.44 2.43
N ILE A 15 -9.43 4.63 1.83
CA ILE A 15 -9.26 4.67 0.37
C ILE A 15 -9.29 3.26 -0.24
N ALA A 16 -8.73 2.26 0.46
CA ALA A 16 -8.64 0.90 -0.02
C ALA A 16 -10.02 0.21 -0.13
N VAL A 17 -10.95 0.50 0.79
CA VAL A 17 -12.27 -0.16 0.83
C VAL A 17 -13.11 0.14 -0.43
N PRO A 18 -13.38 1.41 -0.82
CA PRO A 18 -14.11 1.72 -2.05
C PRO A 18 -13.40 1.23 -3.31
N GLY A 19 -12.06 1.32 -3.36
CA GLY A 19 -11.28 0.82 -4.49
C GLY A 19 -11.45 -0.69 -4.67
N THR A 20 -11.37 -1.45 -3.57
CA THR A 20 -11.58 -2.90 -3.58
C THR A 20 -13.00 -3.23 -4.04
N ILE A 21 -14.03 -2.54 -3.52
CA ILE A 21 -15.43 -2.73 -3.93
C ILE A 21 -15.60 -2.43 -5.43
N GLY A 22 -15.01 -1.34 -5.94
CA GLY A 22 -15.04 -1.02 -7.36
C GLY A 22 -14.43 -2.12 -8.23
N TRP A 23 -13.26 -2.66 -7.84
CA TRP A 23 -12.62 -3.78 -8.54
C TRP A 23 -13.40 -5.09 -8.45
N MET A 24 -14.10 -5.34 -7.33
CA MET A 24 -15.03 -6.47 -7.23
C MET A 24 -16.19 -6.31 -8.22
N LEU A 25 -16.83 -5.14 -8.26
CA LEU A 25 -17.98 -4.86 -9.13
C LEU A 25 -17.64 -4.90 -10.63
N ILE A 26 -16.49 -4.34 -11.03
CA ILE A 26 -16.07 -4.33 -12.45
C ILE A 26 -15.70 -5.73 -12.95
N GLY A 27 -15.23 -6.61 -12.06
CA GLY A 27 -14.81 -7.97 -12.40
C GLY A 27 -15.91 -9.03 -12.33
N LEU A 28 -17.11 -8.69 -11.85
CA LEU A 28 -18.21 -9.63 -11.66
C LEU A 28 -18.66 -10.21 -13.00
N GLY A 29 -18.56 -11.53 -13.18
CA GLY A 29 -19.04 -12.24 -14.38
C GLY A 29 -18.00 -12.50 -15.47
N LYS A 30 -16.71 -12.21 -15.25
CA LYS A 30 -15.67 -12.65 -16.20
C LYS A 30 -15.41 -14.17 -16.11
N PRO A 31 -15.44 -14.91 -17.23
CA PRO A 31 -15.04 -16.31 -17.25
C PRO A 31 -13.51 -16.43 -17.17
N GLY A 32 -13.01 -17.42 -16.41
CA GLY A 32 -11.56 -17.69 -16.26
C GLY A 32 -10.91 -17.15 -14.98
N LEU A 33 -11.69 -16.72 -13.99
CA LEU A 33 -11.13 -16.23 -12.73
C LEU A 33 -10.61 -17.36 -11.84
N PRO A 34 -9.47 -17.18 -11.15
CA PRO A 34 -8.94 -18.15 -10.20
C PRO A 34 -9.94 -18.49 -9.09
N ILE A 35 -9.91 -19.74 -8.62
CA ILE A 35 -10.77 -20.26 -7.55
C ILE A 35 -10.67 -19.34 -6.32
N GLY A 36 -11.81 -18.82 -5.84
CA GLY A 36 -11.87 -17.90 -4.69
C GLY A 36 -11.78 -16.40 -5.03
N SER A 37 -11.95 -16.01 -6.29
CA SER A 37 -11.99 -14.59 -6.69
C SER A 37 -13.42 -14.03 -6.73
N VAL A 38 -13.62 -12.84 -6.16
CA VAL A 38 -14.85 -12.06 -6.26
C VAL A 38 -14.55 -10.85 -7.13
N GLY A 39 -14.93 -10.93 -8.41
CA GLY A 39 -14.41 -10.01 -9.43
C GLY A 39 -12.87 -10.04 -9.48
N TYR A 40 -12.22 -8.91 -9.75
CA TYR A 40 -10.74 -8.88 -9.83
C TYR A 40 -10.03 -9.08 -8.49
N VAL A 41 -10.77 -9.20 -7.38
CA VAL A 41 -10.20 -9.37 -6.04
C VAL A 41 -10.14 -10.86 -5.70
N ASN A 42 -8.93 -11.40 -5.61
CA ASN A 42 -8.70 -12.78 -5.19
C ASN A 42 -8.63 -12.84 -3.66
N LEU A 43 -9.64 -13.43 -3.00
CA LEU A 43 -9.65 -13.55 -1.54
C LEU A 43 -8.50 -14.41 -1.01
N LEU A 44 -8.12 -15.45 -1.75
CA LEU A 44 -7.05 -16.35 -1.36
C LEU A 44 -5.68 -15.66 -1.44
N GLY A 45 -5.45 -14.89 -2.51
CA GLY A 45 -4.29 -14.01 -2.65
C GLY A 45 -4.26 -12.93 -1.56
N ALA A 46 -5.40 -12.30 -1.28
CA ALA A 46 -5.50 -11.31 -0.21
C ALA A 46 -5.19 -11.92 1.18
N ALA A 47 -5.68 -13.13 1.47
CA ALA A 47 -5.40 -13.84 2.72
C ALA A 47 -3.91 -14.17 2.86
N VAL A 48 -3.28 -14.68 1.79
CA VAL A 48 -1.84 -14.98 1.78
C VAL A 48 -1.02 -13.72 2.01
N ILE A 49 -1.28 -12.65 1.25
CA ILE A 49 -0.56 -11.37 1.41
C ILE A 49 -0.75 -10.81 2.82
N THR A 50 -1.99 -10.82 3.33
CA THR A 50 -2.30 -10.29 4.67
C THR A 50 -1.55 -11.08 5.74
N SER A 51 -1.56 -12.42 5.67
CA SER A 51 -0.86 -13.28 6.64
C SER A 51 0.65 -13.02 6.64
N MET A 52 1.28 -12.96 5.46
CA MET A 52 2.71 -12.65 5.34
C MET A 52 3.03 -11.23 5.82
N SER A 53 2.14 -10.28 5.54
CA SER A 53 2.33 -8.89 5.96
C SER A 53 2.22 -8.74 7.49
N ILE A 54 1.31 -9.45 8.15
CA ILE A 54 1.20 -9.46 9.62
C ILE A 54 2.46 -10.05 10.25
N LEU A 55 2.99 -11.14 9.69
CA LEU A 55 4.23 -11.77 10.17
C LEU A 55 5.46 -10.87 9.98
N THR A 56 5.52 -10.15 8.86
CA THR A 56 6.68 -9.32 8.50
C THR A 56 6.61 -7.91 9.09
N ALA A 57 5.41 -7.40 9.41
CA ALA A 57 5.19 -6.10 10.02
C ALA A 57 6.05 -5.81 11.27
N PRO A 58 6.14 -6.70 12.29
CA PRO A 58 6.96 -6.44 13.48
C PRO A 58 8.45 -6.34 13.14
N LEU A 59 8.94 -7.12 12.17
CA LEU A 59 10.32 -7.05 11.71
C LEU A 59 10.62 -5.67 11.11
N GLY A 60 9.71 -5.16 10.27
CA GLY A 60 9.82 -3.84 9.67
C GLY A 60 9.78 -2.71 10.70
N VAL A 61 8.91 -2.80 11.70
CA VAL A 61 8.82 -1.80 12.78
C VAL A 61 10.08 -1.79 13.64
N ALA A 62 10.64 -2.95 13.95
CA ALA A 62 11.89 -3.07 14.70
C ALA A 62 13.07 -2.47 13.92
N ALA A 63 13.19 -2.80 12.63
CA ALA A 63 14.21 -2.22 11.75
C ALA A 63 14.07 -0.69 11.64
N ALA A 64 12.84 -0.18 11.54
CA ALA A 64 12.58 1.25 11.48
C ALA A 64 12.95 2.01 12.76
N HIS A 65 12.81 1.39 13.94
CA HIS A 65 13.23 2.00 15.21
C HIS A 65 14.75 1.94 15.43
N ALA A 66 15.44 0.96 14.84
CA ALA A 66 16.89 0.83 14.93
C ALA A 66 17.66 1.83 14.05
N LEU A 67 16.99 2.45 13.07
CA LEU A 67 17.61 3.40 12.14
C LEU A 67 17.67 4.81 12.73
N PRO A 68 18.81 5.52 12.61
CA PRO A 68 18.93 6.90 13.06
C PRO A 68 18.01 7.83 12.23
N ALA A 69 17.23 8.68 12.92
CA ALA A 69 16.19 9.50 12.32
C ALA A 69 16.71 10.59 11.35
N GLU A 70 17.96 11.04 11.52
CA GLU A 70 18.59 12.06 10.68
C GLU A 70 18.78 11.63 9.21
N PRO A 71 19.51 10.53 8.91
CA PRO A 71 19.68 10.08 7.53
C PRO A 71 18.37 9.62 6.90
N LEU A 72 17.44 9.05 7.67
CA LEU A 72 16.14 8.63 7.17
C LEU A 72 15.33 9.81 6.60
N LYS A 73 15.33 10.96 7.29
CA LYS A 73 14.67 12.18 6.81
C LYS A 73 15.30 12.72 5.53
N ARG A 74 16.64 12.70 5.41
CA ARG A 74 17.35 13.18 4.21
C ARG A 74 17.05 12.31 2.99
N VAL A 75 17.08 10.98 3.16
CA VAL A 75 16.75 10.04 2.09
C VAL A 75 15.29 10.19 1.67
N PHE A 76 14.37 10.33 2.61
CA PHE A 76 12.96 10.55 2.30
C PHE A 76 12.73 11.87 1.54
N GLY A 77 13.41 12.94 1.93
CA GLY A 77 13.36 14.22 1.20
C GLY A 77 13.87 14.12 -0.24
N LEU A 78 15.00 13.44 -0.45
CA LEU A 78 15.53 13.16 -1.79
C LEU A 78 14.55 12.32 -2.63
N TYR A 79 13.93 11.32 -2.02
CA TYR A 79 12.92 10.50 -2.68
C TYR A 79 11.69 11.32 -3.11
N LEU A 80 11.22 12.23 -2.27
CA LEU A 80 10.11 13.12 -2.62
C LEU A 80 10.47 14.07 -3.77
N LEU A 81 11.68 14.63 -3.79
CA LEU A 81 12.17 15.44 -4.91
C LEU A 81 12.22 14.64 -6.22
N PHE A 82 12.67 13.38 -6.15
CA PHE A 82 12.71 12.49 -7.30
C PHE A 82 11.31 12.19 -7.84
N ILE A 83 10.35 11.84 -6.98
CA ILE A 83 8.95 11.63 -7.39
C ILE A 83 8.37 12.90 -7.99
N ALA A 84 8.61 14.07 -7.37
CA ALA A 84 8.11 15.33 -7.89
C ALA A 84 8.64 15.61 -9.31
N ALA A 85 9.92 15.35 -9.56
CA ALA A 85 10.51 15.47 -10.89
C ALA A 85 9.85 14.50 -11.90
N VAL A 86 9.63 13.24 -11.52
CA VAL A 86 8.97 12.24 -12.38
C VAL A 86 7.52 12.62 -12.69
N MET A 87 6.77 13.11 -11.69
CA MET A 87 5.39 13.56 -11.91
C MET A 87 5.33 14.82 -12.77
N LEU A 88 6.26 15.75 -12.59
CA LEU A 88 6.37 16.94 -13.43
C LEU A 88 6.65 16.56 -14.89
N GLN A 89 7.54 15.59 -15.11
CA GLN A 89 7.82 15.08 -16.45
C GLN A 89 6.59 14.42 -17.08
N ARG A 90 5.81 13.62 -16.32
CA ARG A 90 4.55 13.01 -16.80
C ARG A 90 3.41 14.00 -17.00
N ALA A 91 3.43 15.16 -16.34
CA ALA A 91 2.42 16.19 -16.51
C ALA A 91 2.71 17.08 -17.74
N LEU A 92 3.97 17.22 -18.11
CA LEU A 92 4.43 17.99 -19.27
C LEU A 92 4.41 17.18 -20.58
N HIS A 93 4.24 15.86 -20.53
CA HIS A 93 4.29 14.93 -21.66
C HIS A 93 3.02 14.07 -21.74
#